data_AF-A0AAN8VG53-F1
#
_entry.id   AF-A0AAN8VG53-F1
#
_cell.length_a   1.000
_cell.length_b   1.000
_cell.length_c   1.000
_cell.angle_alpha   90.00
_cell.angle_beta   90.00
_cell.angle_gamma   90.00
#
_symmetry.space_group_name_H-M   'P 1'
#
loop_
_entity.id
_entity.type
_entity.pdbx_description
1 polymer ?
#
loop_
_entity_poly.entity_id
_entity_poly.type
_entity_poly.pdbx_seq_one_letter_code
_entity_poly.pdbx_strand_id
1 'polypeptide(L)'
;HAVSPQEALQILDIPLRELSTQKSYRSKYCPIGSSFSSPEIGTPQCLGEGLEWWCGFYQSIRPTQMGLSLNIDMSSAAFIEPLLVIESIAGERCVFPDIV
;
A
#
# COMPACT_ATOMS: atom_id res chain seq x y z
N HIS A 1 33.56 -12.17 -7.47
CA HIS A 1 32.14 -12.52 -7.67
C HIS A 1 31.46 -11.28 -8.27
N ALA A 2 30.85 -11.38 -9.45
CA ALA A 2 30.13 -10.26 -10.05
C ALA A 2 28.65 -10.35 -9.63
N VAL A 3 28.03 -9.21 -9.33
CA VAL A 3 26.61 -9.12 -9.01
C VAL A 3 25.81 -9.40 -10.28
N SER A 4 24.87 -10.32 -10.22
CA SER A 4 23.99 -10.60 -11.35
C SER A 4 23.06 -9.40 -11.63
N PRO A 5 22.57 -9.22 -12.86
CA PRO A 5 21.62 -8.15 -13.18
C PRO A 5 20.36 -8.18 -12.29
N GLN A 6 19.91 -9.37 -11.91
CA GLN A 6 18.75 -9.57 -11.05
C GLN A 6 19.02 -9.10 -9.62
N GLU A 7 20.19 -9.43 -9.05
CA GLU A 7 20.60 -8.95 -7.72
C GLU A 7 20.79 -7.43 -7.73
N ALA A 8 21.35 -6.85 -8.80
CA ALA A 8 21.52 -5.41 -8.92
C ALA A 8 20.17 -4.67 -8.92
N LEU A 9 19.15 -5.22 -9.59
CA LEU A 9 17.79 -4.68 -9.57
C LEU A 9 17.16 -4.78 -8.17
N GLN A 10 17.35 -5.90 -7.48
CA GLN A 10 16.87 -6.06 -6.10
C GLN A 10 17.52 -5.05 -5.15
N ILE A 11 18.83 -4.82 -5.28
CA ILE A 11 19.56 -3.83 -4.48
C ILE A 11 19.00 -2.42 -4.72
N LEU A 12 18.67 -2.06 -5.96
CA LEU A 12 18.12 -0.75 -6.30
C LEU A 12 16.67 -0.57 -5.83
N ASP A 13 15.91 -1.66 -5.76
CA ASP A 13 14.52 -1.66 -5.34
C ASP A 13 14.38 -1.37 -3.83
N ILE A 14 15.32 -1.84 -3.00
CA ILE A 14 15.35 -1.59 -1.54
C ILE A 14 15.24 -0.09 -1.18
N PRO A 15 16.13 0.82 -1.65
CA PRO A 15 16.04 2.23 -1.29
C PRO A 15 14.78 2.91 -1.82
N LEU A 16 14.23 2.50 -2.97
CA LEU A 16 12.96 3.07 -3.46
C LEU A 16 11.80 2.71 -2.53
N ARG A 17 11.75 1.46 -2.05
CA ARG A 17 10.76 1.05 -1.05
C ARG A 17 10.96 1.79 0.27
N GLU A 18 12.20 1.90 0.74
CA GLU A 18 12.54 2.57 1.99
C GLU A 18 12.14 4.04 1.96
N LEU A 19 12.41 4.75 0.86
CA LEU A 19 11.96 6.14 0.65
C LEU A 19 10.43 6.27 0.75
N SER A 20 9.70 5.26 0.27
CA SER A 20 8.24 5.23 0.35
C SER A 20 7.74 4.97 1.77
N THR A 21 8.49 4.24 2.60
CA THR A 21 8.10 3.91 3.99
C THR A 21 8.68 4.85 5.05
N GLN A 22 9.58 5.77 4.68
CA GLN A 22 10.23 6.69 5.61
C GLN A 22 9.24 7.69 6.23
N LYS A 23 9.30 7.83 7.56
CA LYS A 23 8.43 8.70 8.37
C LYS A 23 8.39 10.17 7.95
N SER A 24 9.47 10.68 7.34
CA SER A 24 9.57 12.07 6.88
C SER A 24 8.61 12.37 5.72
N TYR A 25 8.27 11.35 4.91
CA TYR A 25 7.31 11.46 3.83
C TYR A 25 5.88 11.21 4.33
N ARG A 26 5.47 11.99 5.33
CA ARG A 26 4.14 12.24 5.93
C ARG A 26 3.09 11.12 6.10
N SER A 27 3.25 9.92 5.56
CA SER A 27 2.24 8.87 5.56
C SER A 27 2.85 7.53 5.94
N LYS A 28 2.22 6.86 6.90
CA LYS A 28 2.61 5.49 7.27
C LYS A 28 2.07 4.55 6.20
N TYR A 29 2.82 4.38 5.12
CA TYR A 29 2.52 3.36 4.13
C TYR A 29 2.64 1.98 4.76
N CYS A 30 1.62 1.15 4.54
CA CYS A 30 1.65 -0.28 4.79
C CYS A 30 2.10 -0.98 3.49
N PRO A 31 3.32 -1.56 3.45
CA PRO A 31 3.79 -2.29 2.28
C PRO A 31 3.09 -3.65 2.17
N ILE A 32 2.49 -3.93 1.03
CA ILE A 32 1.89 -5.22 0.66
C ILE A 32 2.51 -5.67 -0.67
N GLY A 33 3.48 -6.57 -0.59
CA GLY A 33 4.26 -6.98 -1.76
C GLY A 33 4.95 -5.79 -2.42
N SER A 34 4.54 -5.44 -3.63
CA SER A 34 5.04 -4.28 -4.37
C SER A 34 4.16 -3.03 -4.30
N SER A 35 3.10 -3.08 -3.51
CA SER A 35 2.18 -1.97 -3.32
C SER A 35 2.33 -1.34 -1.94
N PHE A 36 1.94 -0.08 -1.85
CA PHE A 36 2.05 0.77 -0.67
C PHE A 36 0.69 1.43 -0.43
N SER A 37 -0.02 0.97 0.59
CA SER A 37 -1.35 1.46 0.93
C SER A 37 -1.30 2.35 2.16
N SER A 38 -2.17 3.35 2.25
CA SER A 38 -2.24 4.25 3.40
C SER A 38 -3.68 4.76 3.60
N PRO A 39 -4.15 4.91 4.85
CA PRO A 39 -5.46 5.52 5.11
C PRO A 39 -5.44 7.03 4.84
N GLU A 40 -4.27 7.62 4.59
CA GLU A 40 -4.13 9.05 4.31
C GLU A 40 -4.08 9.34 2.80
N ILE A 41 -4.00 8.30 1.95
CA ILE A 41 -4.21 8.45 0.51
C ILE A 41 -5.71 8.42 0.26
N GLY A 42 -6.30 9.61 0.15
CA GLY A 42 -7.76 9.73 0.09
C GLY A 42 -8.42 9.43 1.43
N THR A 43 -9.73 9.22 1.39
CA THR A 43 -10.52 8.87 2.58
C THR A 43 -10.75 7.36 2.59
N PRO A 44 -10.44 6.64 3.68
CA PRO A 44 -10.83 5.24 3.84
C PRO A 44 -12.34 5.07 3.65
N GLN A 45 -12.73 4.07 2.89
CA GLN A 45 -14.15 3.75 2.66
C GLN A 45 -14.51 2.51 3.45
N CYS A 46 -15.61 2.53 4.20
CA CYS A 46 -16.03 1.31 4.88
C CYS A 46 -16.55 0.28 3.86
N LEU A 47 -16.07 -0.96 3.98
CA LEU A 47 -16.50 -2.13 3.20
C LEU A 47 -17.53 -3.00 3.95
N GLY A 48 -17.79 -2.71 5.23
CA GLY A 48 -18.63 -3.54 6.10
C GLY A 48 -17.81 -4.60 6.87
N GLU A 49 -18.43 -5.24 7.86
CA GLU A 49 -17.81 -6.34 8.63
C GLU A 49 -16.47 -5.98 9.32
N GLY A 50 -16.28 -4.71 9.69
CA GLY A 50 -15.03 -4.23 10.29
C GLY A 50 -13.86 -4.12 9.31
N LEU A 51 -14.16 -3.92 8.01
CA LEU A 51 -13.17 -3.73 6.95
C LEU A 51 -13.27 -2.33 6.35
N GLU A 52 -12.10 -1.73 6.12
CA GLU A 52 -11.91 -0.49 5.37
C GLU A 52 -11.15 -0.74 4.07
N TRP A 53 -11.49 0.02 3.04
CA TRP A 53 -10.74 0.12 1.81
C TRP A 53 -9.75 1.27 1.91
N TRP A 54 -8.46 0.99 1.65
CA TRP A 54 -7.42 2.00 1.57
C TRP A 54 -6.83 2.07 0.15
N CYS A 55 -6.64 3.29 -0.36
CA CYS A 55 -5.90 3.54 -1.58
C CYS A 55 -4.38 3.41 -1.36
N GLY A 56 -3.69 3.22 -2.48
CA GLY A 56 -2.24 3.18 -2.53
C GLY A 56 -1.72 3.22 -3.95
N PHE A 57 -0.45 2.86 -4.11
CA PHE A 57 0.17 2.67 -5.41
C PHE A 57 1.00 1.40 -5.45
N TYR A 58 1.03 0.77 -6.62
CA TYR A 58 1.98 -0.25 -6.97
C TYR A 58 3.26 0.40 -7.49
N GLN A 59 4.44 -0.13 -7.13
CA GLN A 59 5.70 0.26 -7.78
C GLN A 59 6.61 -0.94 -8.11
N SER A 60 7.30 -0.86 -9.25
CA SER A 60 8.37 -1.81 -9.61
C SER A 60 9.38 -1.17 -10.55
N ILE A 61 10.66 -1.52 -10.39
CA ILE A 61 11.70 -1.19 -11.35
C ILE A 61 11.73 -2.26 -12.45
N ARG A 62 11.79 -1.85 -13.72
CA ARG A 62 11.91 -2.76 -14.86
C ARG A 62 13.14 -2.43 -15.71
N PRO A 63 13.94 -3.43 -16.10
CA PRO A 63 14.90 -3.24 -17.17
C PRO A 63 14.17 -3.08 -18.50
N THR A 64 14.58 -2.10 -19.29
CA THR A 64 14.08 -1.83 -20.64
C THR A 64 15.26 -1.65 -21.60
N GLN A 65 14.99 -1.65 -22.91
CA GLN A 65 16.03 -1.37 -23.91
C GLN A 65 16.63 0.05 -23.77
N MET A 66 15.91 0.97 -23.16
CA MET A 66 16.30 2.38 -22.96
C MET A 66 16.89 2.65 -21.57
N GLY A 67 17.18 1.61 -20.78
CA GLY A 67 17.64 1.72 -19.39
C GLY A 67 16.59 1.23 -18.40
N LEU A 68 16.56 1.82 -17.20
CA LEU A 68 15.60 1.44 -16.17
C LEU A 68 14.34 2.29 -16.26
N SER A 69 13.18 1.67 -16.08
CA SER A 69 11.91 2.36 -15.89
C SER A 69 11.32 2.05 -14.52
N LEU A 70 10.66 3.05 -13.93
CA LEU A 70 9.84 2.88 -12.74
C LEU A 70 8.38 2.77 -13.18
N ASN A 71 7.79 1.60 -12.99
CA ASN A 71 6.38 1.35 -13.24
C ASN A 71 5.60 1.70 -11.99
N ILE A 72 4.66 2.65 -12.10
CA ILE A 72 3.77 3.09 -11.01
C ILE A 72 2.33 2.97 -11.49
N ASP A 73 1.48 2.36 -10.68
CA ASP A 73 0.04 2.26 -10.95
C ASP A 73 -0.79 2.47 -9.68
N MET A 74 -2.07 2.77 -9.83
CA MET A 74 -3.02 2.83 -8.73
C MET A 74 -3.21 1.44 -8.12
N SER A 75 -3.34 1.37 -6.80
CA SER A 75 -3.68 0.14 -6.11
C SER A 75 -4.64 0.43 -4.96
N SER A 76 -5.34 -0.60 -4.50
CA SER A 76 -6.12 -0.53 -3.27
C SER A 76 -6.14 -1.89 -2.59
N ALA A 77 -6.35 -1.88 -1.28
CA ALA A 77 -6.44 -3.08 -0.47
C ALA A 77 -7.43 -2.88 0.68
N ALA A 78 -8.01 -3.99 1.14
CA ALA A 78 -8.85 -4.00 2.32
C ALA A 78 -7.98 -4.16 3.59
N PHE A 79 -8.29 -3.40 4.62
CA PHE A 79 -7.69 -3.40 5.94
C PHE A 79 -8.75 -3.61 6.99
N ILE A 80 -8.35 -4.12 8.16
CA ILE A 80 -9.25 -4.20 9.30
C ILE A 80 -9.40 -2.79 9.88
N GLU A 81 -10.63 -2.37 10.13
CA GLU A 81 -10.94 -1.12 10.81
C GLU A 81 -10.22 -1.06 12.17
N PRO A 82 -9.61 0.07 12.54
CA PRO A 82 -8.98 0.24 13.84
C PRO A 82 -10.05 0.42 14.94
N LEU A 83 -10.77 -0.65 15.25
CA LEU A 83 -11.82 -0.69 16.28
C LEU A 83 -11.26 -1.09 17.64
N LEU A 84 -11.83 -0.54 18.71
CA LEU A 84 -11.61 -1.10 20.04
C LEU A 84 -12.23 -2.50 20.10
N VAL A 85 -11.54 -3.45 20.75
CA VAL A 85 -12.01 -4.85 20.88
C VAL A 85 -13.42 -4.95 21.50
N ILE A 86 -13.82 -3.95 22.28
CA ILE A 86 -15.16 -3.88 22.89
C ILE A 86 -16.21 -3.50 21.84
N GLU A 87 -15.88 -2.59 20.93
CA GLU A 87 -16.76 -2.13 19.87
C GLU A 87 -16.98 -3.23 18.82
N SER A 88 -15.95 -4.04 18.52
CA SER A 88 -16.08 -5.16 17.58
C SER A 88 -17.00 -6.28 18.07
N ILE A 89 -17.13 -6.47 19.39
CA ILE A 89 -18.03 -7.48 20.00
C ILE A 89 -19.47 -6.96 20.09
N ALA A 90 -19.65 -5.64 20.21
CA ALA A 90 -20.97 -5.01 20.33
C ALA A 90 -21.80 -5.05 19.03
N GLY A 91 -21.18 -5.36 17.88
CA GLY A 91 -21.87 -5.50 16.59
C GLY A 91 -22.41 -4.19 16.03
N GLU A 92 -22.06 -3.04 16.62
CA GLU A 92 -22.51 -1.74 16.16
C GLU A 92 -21.54 -1.16 15.11
N ARG A 93 -21.80 -1.59 13.87
CA ARG A 93 -21.87 -0.78 12.64
C ARG A 93 -20.64 -0.67 11.72
N CYS A 94 -20.88 -1.09 10.47
CA CYS A 94 -20.74 -0.24 9.28
C CYS A 94 -22.04 -0.31 8.48
N VAL A 95 -22.66 0.83 8.19
CA VAL A 95 -23.78 0.90 7.23
C VAL A 95 -23.15 1.25 5.90
N PHE A 96 -23.29 0.37 4.91
CA PHE A 96 -22.90 0.65 3.54
C PHE A 96 -23.41 2.05 3.16
N PRO A 97 -22.55 3.05 2.88
CA PRO A 97 -23.02 4.19 2.13
C PRO A 97 -23.43 3.63 0.78
N ASP A 98 -24.71 3.84 0.41
CA ASP A 98 -25.22 3.45 -0.90
C ASP A 98 -24.25 3.99 -1.96
N ILE A 99 -23.51 3.08 -2.61
CA ILE A 99 -22.67 3.41 -3.76
C ILE A 99 -23.62 3.66 -4.92
N VAL A 100 -23.86 4.93 -5.24
CA VAL A 100 -24.37 5.38 -6.54
C VAL A 100 -23.19 5.65 -7.46
#